data_AF-A0AAD8YM27-F1
#
_entry.id   AF-A0AAD8YM27-F1
#
_cell.length_a   1.000
_cell.length_b   1.000
_cell.length_c   1.000
_cell.angle_alpha   90.00
_cell.angle_beta   90.00
_cell.angle_gamma   90.00
#
_symmetry.space_group_name_H-M   'P 1'
#
loop_
_entity.id
_entity.type
_entity.pdbx_description
1 polymer ?
#
loop_
_entity_poly.entity_id
_entity_poly.type
_entity_poly.pdbx_seq_one_letter_code
_entity_poly.pdbx_strand_id
1 'polypeptide(L)'
;MCYSTQPNRRYLLSDAVCVLEEPEHLNWYRCPGEGWTKVFGFVVGIVHTNYVEYASSQFIHGLWTAPAIQVMSSAMIRAYCHKVIKLSGVLQTYAPEKECCENVHGVRQDFIQEGRRRALEAASLSGTNSASSELNEEIEGQVYFIGKILWAKGFELMLQLQEFYHECTGKYFAIDVYGGGPEEGEIKRAFHGRRNSWNGEESDSDSDLEDTFRDNLKKLKSIEVPKSLYEWRRKPIPANFCGPVDHSLLGKYKTFVNPSTSEVLCTTTFEALAMGKFVIIPVHESNKFFLQFPNCLSYRNKWEFAANLRWALTHEPEPLTPELAKEFTWEAATDRLIRSSAITRREAKERYNLGKAKLDERIAYFHRELGKHDALRRVLGGGPASNQVRYELERQGLDQGNSEKFAMSSFVKAIKSTFISNNHHSQAASLSGGSAA
;
A
#
# COMPACT_ATOMS: atom_id res chain seq x y z
N MET A 1 23.77 -1.70 6.13
CA MET A 1 24.98 -2.16 6.85
C MET A 1 25.30 -3.56 6.37
N CYS A 2 26.50 -3.81 5.83
CA CYS A 2 26.94 -5.17 5.54
C CYS A 2 27.81 -5.64 6.72
N TYR A 3 27.34 -6.63 7.49
CA TYR A 3 28.17 -7.29 8.51
C TYR A 3 28.86 -8.50 7.89
N SER A 4 30.19 -8.58 8.05
CA SER A 4 31.02 -9.72 7.61
C SER A 4 31.38 -10.58 8.83
N THR A 5 31.16 -11.89 8.71
CA THR A 5 31.48 -12.89 9.74
C THR A 5 32.73 -13.72 9.40
N GLN A 6 33.54 -13.34 8.39
CA GLN A 6 34.77 -14.08 8.05
C GLN A 6 36.00 -13.15 7.86
N PRO A 7 37.07 -13.29 8.66
CA PRO A 7 38.17 -12.31 8.69
C PRO A 7 39.12 -12.28 7.48
N ASN A 8 39.10 -13.28 6.57
CA ASN A 8 40.19 -13.51 5.62
C ASN A 8 39.82 -13.53 4.12
N ARG A 9 38.61 -13.10 3.72
CA ARG A 9 38.25 -12.96 2.29
C ARG A 9 38.02 -11.48 1.97
N ARG A 10 38.83 -10.90 1.07
CA ARG A 10 38.49 -9.63 0.42
C ARG A 10 37.36 -9.89 -0.58
N TYR A 11 36.12 -9.68 -0.17
CA TYR A 11 34.98 -9.72 -1.08
C TYR A 11 34.97 -8.45 -1.94
N LEU A 12 35.03 -8.61 -3.25
CA LEU A 12 34.76 -7.49 -4.17
C LEU A 12 33.25 -7.27 -4.22
N LEU A 13 32.81 -6.01 -4.28
CA LEU A 13 31.38 -5.70 -4.42
C LEU A 13 30.78 -6.26 -5.72
N SER A 14 31.62 -6.51 -6.73
CA SER A 14 31.23 -7.20 -7.97
C SER A 14 30.69 -8.61 -7.73
N ASP A 15 31.11 -9.27 -6.65
CA ASP A 15 30.72 -10.64 -6.32
C ASP A 15 29.48 -10.68 -5.42
N ALA A 16 29.00 -9.51 -4.97
CA ALA A 16 27.82 -9.37 -4.12
C ALA A 16 26.56 -9.10 -4.94
N VAL A 17 25.42 -9.52 -4.38
CA VAL A 17 24.09 -9.14 -4.87
C VAL A 17 23.63 -7.89 -4.12
N CYS A 18 23.24 -6.86 -4.86
CA CYS A 18 22.61 -5.68 -4.30
C CYS A 18 21.09 -5.81 -4.37
N VAL A 19 20.41 -5.58 -3.25
CA VAL A 19 18.95 -5.49 -3.18
C VAL A 19 18.59 -4.03 -2.91
N LEU A 20 17.77 -3.44 -3.78
CA LEU A 20 17.29 -2.07 -3.68
C LEU A 20 15.80 -2.09 -3.38
N GLU A 21 15.41 -1.57 -2.22
CA GLU A 21 14.00 -1.29 -1.90
C GLU A 21 13.60 0.04 -2.57
N GLU A 22 12.45 0.03 -3.25
CA GLU A 22 11.87 1.15 -4.01
C GLU A 22 12.87 1.82 -4.99
N PRO A 23 13.52 1.05 -5.91
CA PRO A 23 14.56 1.61 -6.78
C PRO A 23 14.05 2.70 -7.72
N GLU A 24 12.75 2.73 -8.00
CA GLU A 24 12.09 3.75 -8.80
C GLU A 24 12.13 5.15 -8.15
N HIS A 25 12.20 5.20 -6.82
CA HIS A 25 12.25 6.42 -6.03
C HIS A 25 13.66 6.66 -5.45
N LEU A 26 14.33 5.61 -4.97
CA LEU A 26 15.70 5.69 -4.44
C LEU A 26 16.66 6.37 -5.41
N ASN A 27 16.47 6.15 -6.71
CA ASN A 27 17.34 6.67 -7.76
C ASN A 27 16.93 8.04 -8.30
N TRP A 28 15.85 8.67 -7.80
CA TRP A 28 15.49 10.05 -8.17
C TRP A 28 16.59 11.04 -7.79
N TYR A 29 17.27 10.78 -6.67
CA TYR A 29 18.45 11.52 -6.26
C TYR A 29 19.66 10.66 -6.57
N ARG A 30 20.52 11.20 -7.44
CA ARG A 30 21.75 10.61 -8.00
C ARG A 30 22.31 9.43 -7.20
N CYS A 31 22.42 8.27 -7.84
CA CYS A 31 23.25 7.17 -7.34
C CYS A 31 24.70 7.68 -7.17
N PRO A 32 25.35 7.48 -6.00
CA PRO A 32 26.76 7.81 -5.82
C PRO A 32 27.63 7.06 -6.84
N GLY A 33 28.67 7.73 -7.37
CA GLY A 33 29.65 7.10 -8.26
C GLY A 33 29.13 6.73 -9.65
N GLU A 34 29.43 5.51 -10.10
CA GLU A 34 29.20 5.03 -11.47
C GLU A 34 27.83 4.34 -11.69
N GLY A 35 27.05 4.11 -10.63
CA GLY A 35 25.75 3.42 -10.68
C GLY A 35 25.77 2.02 -10.07
N TRP A 36 24.65 1.57 -9.50
CA TRP A 36 24.54 0.26 -8.81
C TRP A 36 25.00 -0.92 -9.67
N THR A 37 24.59 -0.95 -10.95
CA THR A 37 24.90 -2.02 -11.91
C THR A 37 26.36 -2.02 -12.38
N LYS A 38 27.14 -0.98 -12.09
CA LYS A 38 28.59 -0.92 -12.35
C LYS A 38 29.41 -1.35 -11.12
N VAL A 39 28.84 -1.22 -9.92
CA VAL A 39 29.47 -1.61 -8.65
C VAL A 39 29.21 -3.07 -8.30
N PHE A 40 27.98 -3.54 -8.53
CA PHE A 40 27.53 -4.88 -8.18
C PHE A 40 27.29 -5.72 -9.43
N GLY A 41 27.77 -6.97 -9.43
CA GLY A 41 27.55 -7.90 -10.54
C GLY A 41 26.09 -8.28 -10.72
N PHE A 42 25.27 -8.13 -9.66
CA PHE A 42 23.84 -8.36 -9.74
C PHE A 42 23.05 -7.40 -8.84
N VAL A 43 21.92 -6.89 -9.35
CA VAL A 43 21.10 -5.86 -8.69
C VAL A 43 19.64 -6.22 -8.87
N VAL A 44 18.95 -6.43 -7.75
CA VAL A 44 17.53 -6.78 -7.68
C VAL A 44 16.79 -5.60 -7.06
N GLY A 45 15.76 -5.13 -7.74
CA GLY A 45 14.88 -4.10 -7.21
C GLY A 45 13.60 -4.70 -6.63
N ILE A 46 13.17 -4.25 -5.46
CA ILE A 46 11.90 -4.61 -4.83
C ILE A 46 10.99 -3.39 -4.87
N VAL A 47 9.83 -3.52 -5.51
CA VAL A 47 8.86 -2.44 -5.67
C VAL A 47 7.65 -2.75 -4.81
N HIS A 48 7.35 -1.87 -3.86
CA HIS A 48 6.28 -2.09 -2.90
C HIS A 48 5.43 -0.84 -2.57
N THR A 49 5.64 0.29 -3.28
CA THR A 49 4.84 1.51 -3.12
C THR A 49 4.29 1.99 -4.46
N ASN A 50 2.98 2.25 -4.52
CA ASN A 50 2.31 2.73 -5.73
C ASN A 50 2.29 4.26 -5.79
N TYR A 51 3.45 4.88 -6.08
CA TYR A 51 3.56 6.34 -6.17
C TYR A 51 2.66 6.97 -7.24
N VAL A 52 2.33 6.24 -8.30
CA VAL A 52 1.44 6.74 -9.36
C VAL A 52 0.03 6.90 -8.82
N GLU A 53 -0.49 5.93 -8.08
CA GLU A 53 -1.80 6.02 -7.42
C GLU A 53 -1.84 7.16 -6.39
N TYR A 54 -0.77 7.29 -5.58
CA TYR A 54 -0.64 8.40 -4.63
C TYR A 54 -0.64 9.78 -5.32
N ALA A 55 0.05 9.91 -6.46
CA ALA A 55 0.08 11.16 -7.22
C ALA A 55 -1.24 11.44 -7.96
N SER A 56 -1.94 10.40 -8.39
CA SER A 56 -3.20 10.49 -9.15
C SER A 56 -4.38 10.88 -8.27
N SER A 57 -4.38 10.50 -6.99
CA SER A 57 -5.42 10.86 -6.01
C SER A 57 -5.39 12.34 -5.58
N GLN A 58 -4.34 13.09 -5.94
CA GLN A 58 -4.26 14.54 -5.71
C GLN A 58 -4.94 15.30 -6.85
N PHE A 59 -6.20 15.68 -6.63
CA PHE A 59 -7.19 16.19 -7.60
C PHE A 59 -6.75 17.32 -8.56
N ILE A 60 -5.67 18.05 -8.27
CA ILE A 60 -5.25 19.25 -9.04
C ILE A 60 -3.92 19.04 -9.80
N HIS A 61 -3.08 18.08 -9.38
CA HIS A 61 -1.76 17.86 -9.99
C HIS A 61 -1.67 16.57 -10.82
N GLY A 62 -2.58 15.60 -10.61
CA GLY A 62 -2.49 14.25 -11.19
C GLY A 62 -2.40 14.16 -12.72
N LEU A 63 -2.97 15.12 -13.45
CA LEU A 63 -3.11 15.04 -14.91
C LEU A 63 -1.75 14.98 -15.65
N TRP A 64 -0.70 15.59 -15.09
CA TRP A 64 0.64 15.61 -15.68
C TRP A 64 1.71 15.01 -14.77
N THR A 65 1.52 15.03 -13.45
CA THR A 65 2.50 14.45 -12.50
C THR A 65 2.55 12.94 -12.61
N ALA A 66 1.40 12.26 -12.64
CA ALA A 66 1.34 10.80 -12.63
C ALA A 66 2.01 10.18 -13.88
N PRO A 67 1.74 10.66 -15.12
CA PRO A 67 2.47 10.19 -16.30
C PRO A 67 3.97 10.47 -16.26
N ALA A 68 4.39 11.62 -15.70
CA ALA A 68 5.81 11.96 -15.60
C ALA A 68 6.53 11.09 -14.57
N ILE A 69 5.91 10.85 -13.41
CA ILE A 69 6.39 9.93 -12.37
C ILE A 69 6.51 8.52 -12.95
N GLN A 70 5.48 8.03 -13.64
CA GLN A 70 5.50 6.71 -14.29
C GLN A 70 6.70 6.54 -15.22
N VAL A 71 6.95 7.53 -16.09
CA VAL A 71 8.08 7.51 -17.04
C VAL A 71 9.42 7.56 -16.31
N MET A 72 9.59 8.45 -15.33
CA MET A 72 10.82 8.57 -14.54
C MET A 72 11.10 7.29 -13.76
N SER A 73 10.10 6.77 -13.05
CA SER A 73 10.19 5.52 -12.28
C SER A 73 10.59 4.34 -13.16
N SER A 74 9.99 4.22 -14.35
CA SER A 74 10.37 3.19 -15.33
C SER A 74 11.83 3.36 -15.78
N ALA A 75 12.26 4.59 -16.06
CA ALA A 75 13.64 4.87 -16.45
C ALA A 75 14.66 4.52 -15.36
N MET A 76 14.36 4.83 -14.10
CA MET A 76 15.23 4.50 -12.96
C MET A 76 15.39 2.99 -12.79
N ILE A 77 14.28 2.25 -12.83
CA ILE A 77 14.28 0.79 -12.77
C ILE A 77 15.09 0.19 -13.92
N ARG A 78 14.87 0.69 -15.15
CA ARG A 78 15.60 0.20 -16.34
C ARG A 78 17.10 0.44 -16.22
N ALA A 79 17.51 1.62 -15.77
CA ALA A 79 18.92 2.03 -15.68
C ALA A 79 19.68 1.27 -14.58
N TYR A 80 19.03 1.00 -13.45
CA TYR A 80 19.73 0.62 -12.22
C TYR A 80 19.41 -0.78 -11.69
N CYS A 81 18.53 -1.54 -12.34
CA CYS A 81 18.19 -2.91 -11.92
C CYS A 81 18.44 -3.94 -13.03
N HIS A 82 18.91 -5.12 -12.63
CA HIS A 82 19.03 -6.30 -13.50
C HIS A 82 17.73 -7.12 -13.49
N LYS A 83 17.08 -7.24 -12.34
CA LYS A 83 15.77 -7.87 -12.13
C LYS A 83 14.94 -7.00 -11.19
N VAL A 84 13.63 -7.02 -11.34
CA VAL A 84 12.70 -6.32 -10.46
C VAL A 84 11.61 -7.27 -10.00
N ILE A 85 11.28 -7.23 -8.72
CA ILE A 85 10.20 -7.98 -8.10
C ILE A 85 9.17 -6.96 -7.62
N LYS A 86 7.98 -7.01 -8.18
CA LYS A 86 6.82 -6.26 -7.73
C LYS A 86 6.09 -7.09 -6.68
N LEU A 87 5.76 -6.51 -5.53
CA LEU A 87 5.02 -7.27 -4.50
C LEU A 87 3.57 -7.56 -4.92
N SER A 88 3.04 -6.86 -5.92
CA SER A 88 1.69 -7.05 -6.44
C SER A 88 1.54 -6.55 -7.88
N GLY A 89 0.54 -7.11 -8.58
CA GLY A 89 0.16 -6.74 -9.94
C GLY A 89 -0.52 -5.38 -10.06
N VAL A 90 -0.90 -4.73 -8.95
CA VAL A 90 -1.46 -3.36 -8.96
C VAL A 90 -0.43 -2.31 -9.33
N LEU A 91 0.85 -2.62 -9.17
CA LEU A 91 1.94 -1.74 -9.53
C LEU A 91 2.04 -1.64 -11.05
N GLN A 92 2.34 -0.43 -11.52
CA GLN A 92 2.57 -0.18 -12.93
C GLN A 92 3.63 -1.12 -13.54
N THR A 93 3.65 -1.15 -14.86
CA THR A 93 4.72 -1.80 -15.60
C THR A 93 5.90 -0.84 -15.71
N TYR A 94 7.09 -1.27 -15.29
CA TYR A 94 8.30 -0.44 -15.32
C TYR A 94 9.24 -0.89 -16.44
N ALA A 95 9.47 -2.21 -16.53
CA ALA A 95 10.34 -2.83 -17.51
C ALA A 95 9.90 -4.30 -17.67
N PRO A 96 8.96 -4.61 -18.59
CA PRO A 96 8.36 -5.94 -18.73
C PRO A 96 9.37 -7.08 -18.79
N GLU A 97 10.51 -6.87 -19.45
CA GLU A 97 11.55 -7.90 -19.59
C GLU A 97 12.38 -8.15 -18.32
N LYS A 98 12.26 -7.29 -17.31
CA LYS A 98 13.02 -7.33 -16.05
C LYS A 98 12.15 -7.65 -14.85
N GLU A 99 10.83 -7.53 -14.96
CA GLU A 99 9.93 -7.62 -13.82
C GLU A 99 9.28 -8.99 -13.66
N CYS A 100 9.01 -9.36 -12.42
CA CYS A 100 8.07 -10.41 -12.05
C CYS A 100 7.23 -9.93 -10.86
N CYS A 101 6.12 -10.61 -10.59
CA CYS A 101 5.26 -10.32 -9.45
C CYS A 101 5.35 -11.47 -8.46
N GLU A 102 5.90 -11.22 -7.27
CA GLU A 102 6.02 -12.22 -6.20
C GLU A 102 6.03 -11.50 -4.86
N ASN A 103 5.29 -12.03 -3.89
CA ASN A 103 5.35 -11.53 -2.52
C ASN A 103 6.62 -12.06 -1.84
N VAL A 104 7.60 -11.20 -1.60
CA VAL A 104 8.85 -11.55 -0.91
C VAL A 104 8.90 -11.03 0.54
N HIS A 105 7.74 -10.74 1.13
CA HIS A 105 7.63 -10.34 2.52
C HIS A 105 7.53 -11.56 3.44
N GLY A 106 8.07 -11.42 4.65
CA GLY A 106 7.89 -12.35 5.77
C GLY A 106 7.29 -11.61 6.96
N VAL A 107 6.72 -12.32 7.93
CA VAL A 107 6.13 -11.73 9.13
C VAL A 107 7.03 -11.95 10.35
N ARG A 108 6.87 -11.12 11.38
CA ARG A 108 7.54 -11.31 12.66
C ARG A 108 7.15 -12.65 13.30
N GLN A 109 8.11 -13.27 13.99
CA GLN A 109 7.94 -14.57 14.64
C GLN A 109 6.78 -14.59 15.65
N ASP A 110 6.51 -13.47 16.33
CA ASP A 110 5.46 -13.38 17.35
C ASP A 110 4.06 -13.68 16.77
N PHE A 111 3.79 -13.26 15.53
CA PHE A 111 2.53 -13.56 14.86
C PHE A 111 2.37 -15.06 14.57
N ILE A 112 3.45 -15.70 14.14
CA ILE A 112 3.48 -17.15 13.86
C ILE A 112 3.32 -17.94 15.16
N GLN A 113 3.93 -17.47 16.25
CA GLN A 113 3.77 -18.08 17.58
C GLN A 113 2.32 -18.00 18.06
N GLU A 114 1.65 -16.86 17.87
CA GLU A 114 0.22 -16.72 18.18
C GLU A 114 -0.65 -17.66 17.34
N GLY A 115 -0.36 -17.79 16.04
CA GLY A 115 -1.04 -18.76 15.17
C GLY A 115 -0.85 -20.21 15.65
N ARG A 116 0.36 -20.57 16.08
CA ARG A 116 0.63 -21.89 16.69
C ARG A 116 -0.10 -22.09 18.01
N ARG A 117 -0.14 -21.06 18.87
CA ARG A 117 -0.86 -21.10 20.15
C ARG A 117 -2.35 -21.42 19.92
N ARG A 118 -2.99 -20.75 18.97
CA ARG A 118 -4.39 -21.00 18.60
C ARG A 118 -4.62 -22.38 18.01
N ALA A 119 -3.70 -22.85 17.16
CA ALA A 119 -3.77 -24.20 16.62
C ALA A 119 -3.73 -25.28 17.72
N LEU A 120 -2.87 -25.10 18.73
CA LEU A 120 -2.77 -26.00 19.88
C LEU A 120 -4.03 -25.94 20.76
N GLU A 121 -4.57 -24.74 20.99
CA GLU A 121 -5.81 -24.54 21.75
C GLU A 121 -7.00 -25.24 21.07
N ALA A 122 -7.16 -25.08 19.75
CA ALA A 122 -8.20 -25.75 18.97
C ALA A 122 -8.06 -27.28 19.02
N ALA A 123 -6.83 -27.80 18.93
CA ALA A 123 -6.57 -29.24 19.05
C ALA A 123 -6.96 -29.78 20.43
N SER A 124 -6.70 -29.02 21.50
CA SER A 124 -7.04 -29.42 22.87
C SER A 124 -8.56 -29.48 23.12
N LEU A 125 -9.34 -28.58 22.51
CA LEU A 125 -10.79 -28.52 22.65
C LEU A 125 -11.50 -29.65 21.89
N SER A 126 -10.92 -30.11 20.78
CA SER A 126 -11.46 -31.23 19.99
C SER A 126 -11.48 -32.58 20.73
N GLY A 127 -10.73 -32.70 21.84
CA GLY A 127 -10.68 -33.91 22.69
C GLY A 127 -11.74 -33.97 23.79
N THR A 128 -12.50 -32.90 24.02
CA THR A 128 -13.57 -32.84 25.03
C THR A 128 -14.91 -32.64 24.34
N ASN A 129 -15.74 -33.68 24.31
CA ASN A 129 -17.15 -33.57 23.92
C ASN A 129 -17.87 -32.64 24.89
N SER A 130 -17.95 -31.36 24.56
CA SER A 130 -18.77 -30.40 25.28
C SER A 130 -19.72 -29.71 24.31
N ALA A 131 -20.98 -30.06 24.56
CA ALA A 131 -22.23 -29.49 24.10
C ALA A 131 -22.15 -28.10 23.45
N SER A 132 -22.92 -27.98 22.37
CA SER A 132 -23.43 -26.75 21.79
C SER A 132 -23.64 -25.67 22.85
N SER A 133 -22.68 -24.75 22.99
CA SER A 133 -22.92 -23.47 23.62
C SER A 133 -24.03 -22.82 22.83
N GLU A 134 -25.12 -22.49 23.51
CA GLU A 134 -26.17 -21.64 22.97
C GLU A 134 -25.51 -20.44 22.29
N LEU A 135 -25.98 -20.11 21.09
CA LEU A 135 -25.56 -18.94 20.33
C LEU A 135 -25.87 -17.71 21.19
N ASN A 136 -24.93 -17.30 22.02
CA ASN A 136 -24.97 -15.99 22.64
C ASN A 136 -24.97 -14.99 21.49
N GLU A 137 -26.14 -14.45 21.19
CA GLU A 137 -26.33 -13.38 20.20
C GLU A 137 -25.53 -12.10 20.56
N GLU A 138 -24.88 -12.10 21.73
CA GLU A 138 -23.97 -11.09 22.29
C GLU A 138 -22.47 -11.31 21.99
N ILE A 139 -22.08 -12.08 20.96
CA ILE A 139 -20.70 -11.99 20.43
C ILE A 139 -20.55 -10.69 19.61
N GLU A 140 -20.83 -9.55 20.26
CA GLU A 140 -20.38 -8.23 19.86
C GLU A 140 -18.88 -8.12 20.21
N GLY A 141 -18.03 -7.75 19.24
CA GLY A 141 -16.62 -7.37 19.53
C GLY A 141 -15.52 -8.34 19.07
N GLN A 142 -15.76 -9.17 18.05
CA GLN A 142 -14.71 -10.05 17.48
C GLN A 142 -14.09 -9.57 16.16
N VAL A 143 -14.62 -8.47 15.60
CA VAL A 143 -14.12 -7.89 14.35
C VAL A 143 -13.23 -6.70 14.67
N TYR A 144 -12.06 -6.64 14.05
CA TYR A 144 -11.20 -5.47 14.15
C TYR A 144 -10.59 -5.09 12.82
N PHE A 145 -10.22 -3.81 12.73
CA PHE A 145 -9.34 -3.25 11.72
C PHE A 145 -8.09 -2.72 12.43
N ILE A 146 -6.94 -2.81 11.78
CA ILE A 146 -5.71 -2.16 12.23
C ILE A 146 -4.95 -1.59 11.03
N GLY A 147 -4.55 -0.33 11.15
CA GLY A 147 -3.75 0.35 10.13
C GLY A 147 -3.77 1.86 10.28
N LYS A 148 -3.09 2.56 9.37
CA LYS A 148 -3.18 4.02 9.31
C LYS A 148 -4.61 4.43 8.98
N ILE A 149 -5.17 5.37 9.74
CA ILE A 149 -6.55 5.82 9.54
C ILE A 149 -6.57 6.85 8.40
N LEU A 150 -6.85 6.37 7.19
CA LEU A 150 -6.97 7.13 5.95
C LEU A 150 -8.15 6.58 5.12
N TRP A 151 -8.90 7.42 4.43
CA TRP A 151 -9.97 7.04 3.51
C TRP A 151 -9.49 6.06 2.45
N ALA A 152 -8.26 6.25 1.95
CA ALA A 152 -7.60 5.35 1.00
C ALA A 152 -7.47 3.90 1.52
N LYS A 153 -7.52 3.66 2.84
CA LYS A 153 -7.56 2.31 3.43
C LYS A 153 -8.94 1.66 3.39
N GLY A 154 -9.87 2.20 2.61
CA GLY A 154 -11.17 1.61 2.33
C GLY A 154 -12.24 1.89 3.40
N PHE A 155 -12.10 2.95 4.22
CA PHE A 155 -13.11 3.30 5.22
C PHE A 155 -14.45 3.70 4.59
N GLU A 156 -14.46 4.26 3.39
CA GLU A 156 -15.69 4.49 2.64
C GLU A 156 -16.41 3.17 2.35
N LEU A 157 -15.67 2.16 1.85
CA LEU A 157 -16.23 0.83 1.63
C LEU A 157 -16.67 0.20 2.96
N MET A 158 -15.93 0.38 4.06
CA MET A 158 -16.34 -0.09 5.39
C MET A 158 -17.72 0.47 5.79
N LEU A 159 -17.96 1.76 5.59
CA LEU A 159 -19.25 2.40 5.89
C LEU A 159 -20.38 1.81 5.04
N GLN A 160 -20.13 1.60 3.75
CA GLN A 160 -21.09 0.97 2.84
C GLN A 160 -21.41 -0.48 3.21
N LEU A 161 -20.43 -1.22 3.72
CA LEU A 161 -20.60 -2.59 4.20
C LEU A 161 -21.40 -2.62 5.52
N GLN A 162 -21.15 -1.67 6.42
CA GLN A 162 -21.93 -1.48 7.65
C GLN A 162 -23.41 -1.19 7.35
N GLU A 163 -23.69 -0.26 6.43
CA GLU A 163 -25.07 0.05 6.00
C GLU A 163 -25.77 -1.17 5.41
N PHE A 164 -25.10 -1.85 4.48
CA PHE A 164 -25.67 -3.02 3.83
C PHE A 164 -25.95 -4.16 4.82
N TYR A 165 -25.04 -4.40 5.77
CA TYR A 165 -25.25 -5.39 6.83
C TYR A 165 -26.43 -5.00 7.75
N HIS A 166 -26.61 -3.71 8.04
CA HIS A 166 -27.77 -3.19 8.77
C HIS A 166 -29.08 -3.37 8.01
N GLU A 167 -29.10 -3.11 6.70
CA GLU A 167 -30.27 -3.36 5.85
C GLU A 167 -30.67 -4.84 5.85
N CYS A 168 -29.69 -5.75 5.85
CA CYS A 168 -29.94 -7.20 5.84
C CYS A 168 -30.37 -7.76 7.20
N THR A 169 -29.83 -7.24 8.30
CA THR A 169 -29.95 -7.87 9.64
C THR A 169 -30.66 -7.02 10.68
N GLY A 170 -30.93 -5.74 10.38
CA GLY A 170 -31.44 -4.76 11.34
C GLY A 170 -30.40 -4.24 12.34
N LYS A 171 -29.14 -4.73 12.30
CA LYS A 171 -28.05 -4.34 13.22
C LYS A 171 -26.77 -4.00 12.45
N TYR A 172 -25.98 -3.08 12.94
CA TYR A 172 -24.60 -2.89 12.47
C TYR A 172 -23.70 -3.97 13.10
N PHE A 173 -22.57 -4.29 12.46
CA PHE A 173 -21.58 -5.16 13.11
C PHE A 173 -20.63 -4.32 13.96
N ALA A 174 -20.42 -4.72 15.21
CA ALA A 174 -19.46 -4.06 16.09
C ALA A 174 -18.03 -4.26 15.57
N ILE A 175 -17.25 -3.17 15.48
CA ILE A 175 -15.86 -3.20 15.01
C ILE A 175 -14.96 -2.34 15.89
N ASP A 176 -13.81 -2.89 16.26
CA ASP A 176 -12.73 -2.13 16.91
C ASP A 176 -11.70 -1.69 15.87
N VAL A 177 -11.42 -0.38 15.82
CA VAL A 177 -10.52 0.26 14.86
C VAL A 177 -9.26 0.71 15.60
N TYR A 178 -8.15 0.04 15.28
CA TYR A 178 -6.83 0.34 15.83
C TYR A 178 -5.97 1.11 14.83
N GLY A 179 -5.13 2.00 15.37
CA GLY A 179 -4.22 2.84 14.61
C GLY A 179 -4.43 4.32 14.85
N GLY A 180 -3.84 5.13 13.98
CA GLY A 180 -3.95 6.58 13.97
C GLY A 180 -3.67 7.12 12.58
N GLY A 181 -4.06 8.36 12.32
CA GLY A 181 -3.82 8.97 11.02
C GLY A 181 -4.32 10.40 10.91
N PRO A 182 -3.88 11.14 9.89
CA PRO A 182 -4.29 12.53 9.69
C PRO A 182 -5.80 12.69 9.44
N GLU A 183 -6.48 11.63 9.00
CA GLU A 183 -7.91 11.63 8.65
C GLU A 183 -8.78 11.00 9.75
N GLU A 184 -8.19 10.66 10.90
CA GLU A 184 -8.89 9.98 12.00
C GLU A 184 -10.12 10.74 12.52
N GLY A 185 -10.02 12.05 12.69
CA GLY A 185 -11.14 12.87 13.18
C GLY A 185 -12.34 12.86 12.24
N GLU A 186 -12.09 12.92 10.93
CA GLU A 186 -13.12 12.89 9.90
C GLU A 186 -13.78 11.52 9.78
N ILE A 187 -12.97 10.45 9.78
CA ILE A 187 -13.47 9.08 9.74
C ILE A 187 -14.30 8.76 10.99
N LYS A 188 -13.85 9.16 12.19
CA LYS A 188 -14.65 9.06 13.43
C LYS A 188 -16.01 9.74 13.30
N ARG A 189 -16.06 10.95 12.72
CA ARG A 189 -17.33 11.66 12.48
C ARG A 189 -18.23 10.94 11.47
N ALA A 190 -17.65 10.29 10.46
CA ALA A 190 -18.44 9.52 9.50
C ALA A 190 -19.08 8.24 10.11
N PHE A 191 -18.42 7.63 11.10
CA PHE A 191 -18.99 6.51 11.86
C PHE A 191 -20.04 6.99 12.88
N HIS A 192 -19.72 8.00 13.69
CA HIS A 192 -20.57 8.40 14.82
C HIS A 192 -21.61 9.49 14.48
N GLY A 193 -21.53 10.07 13.30
CA GLY A 193 -22.26 11.28 12.93
C GLY A 193 -21.69 12.52 13.64
N ARG A 194 -22.17 13.70 13.23
CA ARG A 194 -21.92 14.94 13.98
C ARG A 194 -22.86 14.98 15.17
N ARG A 195 -22.30 14.97 16.38
CA ARG A 195 -23.05 15.30 17.59
C ARG A 195 -23.49 16.77 17.44
N ASN A 196 -24.78 17.03 17.23
CA ASN A 196 -25.31 18.38 17.24
C ASN A 196 -25.05 18.97 18.63
N SER A 197 -23.98 19.77 18.76
CA SER A 197 -23.77 20.69 19.88
C SER A 197 -24.75 21.86 19.76
N TRP A 198 -26.04 21.56 19.68
CA TRP A 198 -27.14 22.50 19.83
C TRP A 198 -28.03 21.98 20.96
N ASN A 199 -27.43 21.79 22.13
CA ASN A 199 -28.19 21.94 23.37
C ASN A 199 -28.09 23.42 23.71
N GLY A 200 -29.11 24.18 23.30
CA GLY A 200 -29.34 25.51 23.85
C GLY A 200 -29.72 25.34 25.31
N GLU A 201 -28.77 25.54 26.21
CA GLU A 201 -29.11 26.01 27.54
C GLU A 201 -29.50 27.49 27.37
N GLU A 202 -30.80 27.77 27.43
CA GLU A 202 -31.30 29.12 27.68
C GLU A 202 -30.83 29.54 29.07
N SER A 203 -29.72 30.27 29.13
CA SER A 203 -29.39 31.10 30.28
C SER A 203 -29.69 32.55 29.90
N ASP A 204 -30.80 33.06 30.42
CA ASP A 204 -31.17 34.47 30.40
C ASP A 204 -30.13 35.28 31.17
N SER A 205 -29.29 36.05 30.47
CA SER A 205 -28.63 37.21 31.04
C SER A 205 -28.21 38.18 29.95
N ASP A 206 -28.80 39.37 30.02
CA ASP A 206 -28.59 40.52 29.15
C ASP A 206 -27.21 41.14 29.42
N SER A 207 -26.19 40.75 28.64
CA SER A 207 -24.93 41.48 28.55
C SER A 207 -24.21 41.22 27.21
N ASP A 208 -23.95 42.32 26.50
CA ASP A 208 -23.00 42.51 25.41
C ASP A 208 -23.22 41.74 24.09
N LEU A 209 -24.06 42.35 23.24
CA LEU A 209 -24.29 42.00 21.83
C LEU A 209 -23.00 41.85 21.00
N GLU A 210 -21.93 42.59 21.33
CA GLU A 210 -20.69 42.59 20.55
C GLU A 210 -19.80 41.36 20.82
N ASP A 211 -19.76 40.88 22.06
CA ASP A 211 -19.03 39.66 22.44
C ASP A 211 -19.77 38.40 21.97
N THR A 212 -21.10 38.42 22.04
CA THR A 212 -21.94 37.36 21.47
C THR A 212 -21.75 37.25 19.95
N PHE A 213 -21.62 38.38 19.24
CA PHE A 213 -21.38 38.38 17.79
C PHE A 213 -19.97 37.90 17.43
N ARG A 214 -18.94 38.30 18.19
CA ARG A 214 -17.56 37.80 17.99
C ARG A 214 -17.44 36.31 18.28
N ASP A 215 -18.08 35.82 19.32
CA ASP A 215 -18.05 34.39 19.65
C ASP A 215 -18.87 33.56 18.67
N ASN A 216 -19.99 34.10 18.16
CA ASN A 216 -20.71 33.49 17.05
C ASN A 216 -19.89 33.52 15.75
N LEU A 217 -19.11 34.57 15.47
CA LEU A 217 -18.24 34.66 14.30
C LEU A 217 -17.02 33.73 14.40
N LYS A 218 -16.46 33.55 15.61
CA LYS A 218 -15.43 32.53 15.90
C LYS A 218 -16.00 31.12 15.73
N LYS A 219 -17.21 30.87 16.26
CA LYS A 219 -17.94 29.61 16.06
C LYS A 219 -18.19 29.35 14.57
N LEU A 220 -18.62 30.36 13.80
CA LEU A 220 -18.86 30.25 12.35
C LEU A 220 -17.56 29.96 11.58
N LYS A 221 -16.44 30.58 11.98
CA LYS A 221 -15.11 30.31 11.41
C LYS A 221 -14.55 28.95 11.81
N SER A 222 -15.01 28.35 12.91
CA SER A 222 -14.65 26.99 13.33
C SER A 222 -15.62 25.91 12.86
N ILE A 223 -16.65 26.24 12.07
CA ILE A 223 -17.51 25.22 11.45
C ILE A 223 -16.66 24.50 10.40
N GLU A 224 -16.09 23.36 10.78
CA GLU A 224 -15.55 22.41 9.80
C GLU A 224 -16.69 22.00 8.88
N VAL A 225 -16.63 22.35 7.60
CA VAL A 225 -17.63 21.91 6.61
C VAL A 225 -17.48 20.40 6.43
N PRO A 226 -18.58 19.62 6.43
CA PRO A 226 -18.54 18.19 6.16
C PRO A 226 -17.82 17.91 4.84
N LYS A 227 -16.83 17.03 4.89
CA LYS A 227 -16.03 16.63 3.73
C LYS A 227 -16.61 15.40 3.03
N SER A 228 -17.47 14.63 3.71
CA SER A 228 -18.18 13.49 3.13
C SER A 228 -19.68 13.50 3.46
N LEU A 229 -20.48 12.87 2.59
CA LEU A 229 -21.92 12.67 2.81
C LEU A 229 -22.20 11.85 4.07
N TYR A 230 -21.28 10.96 4.46
CA TYR A 230 -21.42 10.09 5.64
C TYR A 230 -21.43 10.87 6.96
N GLU A 231 -20.81 12.05 7.02
CA GLU A 231 -20.83 12.91 8.22
C GLU A 231 -22.24 13.40 8.60
N TRP A 232 -23.19 13.35 7.66
CA TRP A 232 -24.58 13.75 7.87
C TRP A 232 -25.48 12.63 8.42
N ARG A 233 -24.91 11.47 8.77
CA ARG A 233 -25.67 10.32 9.30
C ARG A 233 -26.29 10.67 10.67
N ARG A 234 -27.58 10.34 10.82
CA ARG A 234 -28.36 10.59 12.05
C ARG A 234 -28.19 9.52 13.14
N LYS A 235 -27.93 8.27 12.76
CA LYS A 235 -27.72 7.14 13.68
C LYS A 235 -26.24 6.74 13.68
N PRO A 236 -25.56 6.70 14.83
CA PRO A 236 -24.15 6.29 14.89
C PRO A 236 -23.99 4.80 14.53
N ILE A 237 -22.89 4.48 13.84
CA ILE A 237 -22.40 3.12 13.65
C ILE A 237 -21.55 2.75 14.87
N PRO A 238 -21.75 1.56 15.49
CA PRO A 238 -20.99 1.10 16.64
C PRO A 238 -19.57 0.69 16.23
N ALA A 239 -18.65 1.65 16.24
CA ALA A 239 -17.22 1.40 16.02
C ALA A 239 -16.38 2.03 17.15
N ASN A 240 -15.49 1.27 17.78
CA ASN A 240 -14.61 1.82 18.82
C ASN A 240 -13.25 2.15 18.22
N PHE A 241 -12.80 3.38 18.36
CA PHE A 241 -11.46 3.78 17.92
C PHE A 241 -10.48 3.70 19.09
N CYS A 242 -9.65 2.67 19.08
CA CYS A 242 -8.83 2.28 20.23
C CYS A 242 -7.42 2.88 20.23
N GLY A 243 -7.04 3.62 19.18
CA GLY A 243 -5.71 4.19 19.02
C GLY A 243 -4.65 3.16 18.56
N PRO A 244 -3.39 3.57 18.43
CA PRO A 244 -2.30 2.70 17.97
C PRO A 244 -1.95 1.59 18.96
N VAL A 245 -1.66 0.40 18.45
CA VAL A 245 -1.24 -0.77 19.23
C VAL A 245 -0.33 -1.67 18.39
N ASP A 246 0.53 -2.45 19.03
CA ASP A 246 1.21 -3.56 18.32
C ASP A 246 0.17 -4.63 17.97
N HIS A 247 0.11 -5.00 16.70
CA HIS A 247 -0.85 -5.97 16.18
C HIS A 247 -0.77 -7.35 16.87
N SER A 248 0.41 -7.73 17.37
CA SER A 248 0.62 -9.02 18.07
C SER A 248 -0.15 -9.10 19.40
N LEU A 249 -0.49 -7.95 19.99
CA LEU A 249 -1.29 -7.87 21.22
C LEU A 249 -2.79 -8.08 20.97
N LEU A 250 -3.21 -8.14 19.71
CA LEU A 250 -4.62 -8.31 19.34
C LEU A 250 -5.05 -9.78 19.26
N GLY A 251 -4.40 -10.65 20.06
CA GLY A 251 -4.68 -12.07 20.17
C GLY A 251 -6.07 -12.43 20.73
N LYS A 252 -6.86 -11.46 21.19
CA LYS A 252 -8.26 -11.69 21.60
C LYS A 252 -9.26 -11.78 20.44
N TYR A 253 -8.94 -11.20 19.27
CA TYR A 253 -9.84 -11.18 18.12
C TYR A 253 -9.66 -12.41 17.24
N LYS A 254 -10.75 -12.91 16.66
CA LYS A 254 -10.68 -13.99 15.67
C LYS A 254 -10.93 -13.54 14.22
N THR A 255 -11.51 -12.35 14.02
CA THR A 255 -11.86 -11.84 12.69
C THR A 255 -11.23 -10.48 12.43
N PHE A 256 -10.40 -10.40 11.40
CA PHE A 256 -9.83 -9.17 10.88
C PHE A 256 -10.53 -8.79 9.58
N VAL A 257 -10.91 -7.51 9.45
CA VAL A 257 -11.51 -6.98 8.22
C VAL A 257 -10.60 -5.91 7.66
N ASN A 258 -10.27 -6.03 6.37
CA ASN A 258 -9.56 -4.99 5.64
C ASN A 258 -10.23 -4.75 4.27
N PRO A 259 -10.97 -3.65 4.11
CA PRO A 259 -11.67 -3.32 2.87
C PRO A 259 -10.77 -2.60 1.84
N SER A 260 -9.48 -2.37 2.13
CA SER A 260 -8.61 -1.62 1.23
C SER A 260 -8.39 -2.34 -0.10
N THR A 261 -8.56 -1.60 -1.19
CA THR A 261 -8.19 -2.00 -2.57
C THR A 261 -7.03 -1.18 -3.13
N SER A 262 -6.44 -0.29 -2.33
CA SER A 262 -5.36 0.59 -2.78
C SER A 262 -3.96 0.12 -2.35
N GLU A 263 -3.88 -0.92 -1.50
CA GLU A 263 -2.60 -1.46 -1.04
C GLU A 263 -1.82 -2.10 -2.19
N VAL A 264 -0.48 -2.01 -2.14
CA VAL A 264 0.37 -2.89 -2.95
C VAL A 264 0.41 -4.26 -2.30
N LEU A 265 0.82 -4.30 -1.03
CA LEU A 265 0.76 -5.45 -0.16
C LEU A 265 0.28 -4.97 1.21
N CYS A 266 -0.72 -5.63 1.77
CA CYS A 266 -1.19 -5.29 3.11
C CYS A 266 -0.49 -6.13 4.17
N THR A 267 0.47 -5.55 4.90
CA THR A 267 1.20 -6.27 5.95
C THR A 267 0.26 -6.73 7.06
N THR A 268 -0.72 -5.92 7.47
CA THR A 268 -1.67 -6.28 8.54
C THR A 268 -2.57 -7.46 8.14
N THR A 269 -2.89 -7.62 6.86
CA THR A 269 -3.58 -8.81 6.34
C THR A 269 -2.72 -10.06 6.50
N PHE A 270 -1.42 -9.95 6.19
CA PHE A 270 -0.49 -11.06 6.31
C PHE A 270 -0.23 -11.46 7.77
N GLU A 271 -0.10 -10.47 8.65
CA GLU A 271 0.05 -10.66 10.11
C GLU A 271 -1.19 -11.32 10.72
N ALA A 272 -2.40 -10.90 10.33
CA ALA A 272 -3.64 -11.50 10.83
C ALA A 272 -3.79 -12.97 10.40
N LEU A 273 -3.45 -13.29 9.14
CA LEU A 273 -3.42 -14.67 8.67
C LEU A 273 -2.37 -15.51 9.40
N ALA A 274 -1.17 -14.95 9.65
CA ALA A 274 -0.11 -15.63 10.40
C ALA A 274 -0.51 -15.94 11.85
N MET A 275 -1.32 -15.06 12.45
CA MET A 275 -1.95 -15.29 13.75
C MET A 275 -3.11 -16.30 13.70
N GLY A 276 -3.41 -16.92 12.55
CA GLY A 276 -4.48 -17.91 12.43
C GLY A 276 -5.88 -17.32 12.60
N LYS A 277 -6.11 -16.07 12.17
CA LYS A 277 -7.41 -15.41 12.23
C LYS A 277 -8.16 -15.55 10.91
N PHE A 278 -9.50 -15.42 10.94
CA PHE A 278 -10.25 -15.11 9.74
C PHE A 278 -9.86 -13.72 9.24
N VAL A 279 -9.73 -13.60 7.92
CA VAL A 279 -9.37 -12.36 7.24
C VAL A 279 -10.37 -12.12 6.12
N ILE A 280 -11.18 -11.07 6.24
CA ILE A 280 -12.19 -10.72 5.24
C ILE A 280 -11.70 -9.53 4.43
N ILE A 281 -11.44 -9.75 3.14
CA ILE A 281 -10.82 -8.77 2.23
C ILE A 281 -11.47 -8.80 0.84
N PRO A 282 -11.44 -7.71 0.07
CA PRO A 282 -11.98 -7.71 -1.28
C PRO A 282 -11.12 -8.58 -2.22
N VAL A 283 -11.76 -9.21 -3.21
CA VAL A 283 -11.05 -9.83 -4.35
C VAL A 283 -10.43 -8.71 -5.18
N HIS A 284 -9.12 -8.56 -5.06
CA HIS A 284 -8.35 -7.52 -5.70
C HIS A 284 -6.92 -8.01 -6.00
N GLU A 285 -6.24 -7.46 -7.01
CA GLU A 285 -4.91 -7.95 -7.42
C GLU A 285 -3.87 -7.80 -6.28
N SER A 286 -4.02 -6.80 -5.41
CA SER A 286 -3.22 -6.63 -4.18
C SER A 286 -3.34 -7.75 -3.17
N ASN A 287 -4.47 -8.48 -3.22
CA ASN A 287 -4.83 -9.48 -2.23
C ASN A 287 -4.63 -10.90 -2.75
N LYS A 288 -4.23 -11.06 -4.03
CA LYS A 288 -4.11 -12.35 -4.72
C LYS A 288 -3.24 -13.37 -3.98
N PHE A 289 -2.14 -12.91 -3.39
CA PHE A 289 -1.27 -13.77 -2.58
C PHE A 289 -1.99 -14.36 -1.36
N PHE A 290 -2.95 -13.65 -0.78
CA PHE A 290 -3.65 -14.10 0.43
C PHE A 290 -4.77 -15.11 0.13
N LEU A 291 -5.28 -15.13 -1.10
CA LEU A 291 -6.39 -16.00 -1.50
C LEU A 291 -6.04 -17.50 -1.45
N GLN A 292 -4.76 -17.85 -1.32
CA GLN A 292 -4.32 -19.23 -1.15
C GLN A 292 -4.55 -19.79 0.28
N PHE A 293 -4.77 -18.91 1.27
CA PHE A 293 -4.94 -19.33 2.66
C PHE A 293 -6.41 -19.62 2.97
N PRO A 294 -6.74 -20.72 3.66
CA PRO A 294 -8.12 -21.14 3.90
C PRO A 294 -8.92 -20.12 4.74
N ASN A 295 -8.25 -19.44 5.67
CA ASN A 295 -8.87 -18.42 6.51
C ASN A 295 -9.03 -17.04 5.82
N CYS A 296 -8.63 -16.92 4.55
CA CYS A 296 -8.83 -15.70 3.77
C CYS A 296 -10.21 -15.72 3.08
N LEU A 297 -11.20 -15.10 3.71
CA LEU A 297 -12.58 -15.01 3.25
C LEU A 297 -12.76 -13.81 2.30
N SER A 298 -12.43 -14.01 1.03
CA SER A 298 -12.50 -12.92 0.05
C SER A 298 -13.92 -12.63 -0.45
N TYR A 299 -14.23 -11.37 -0.77
CA TYR A 299 -15.54 -10.96 -1.30
C TYR A 299 -15.45 -10.08 -2.56
N ARG A 300 -16.42 -10.19 -3.46
CA ARG A 300 -16.57 -9.36 -4.67
C ARG A 300 -17.66 -8.30 -4.55
N ASN A 301 -18.59 -8.51 -3.63
CA ASN A 301 -19.76 -7.66 -3.45
C ASN A 301 -20.20 -7.68 -1.97
N LYS A 302 -21.15 -6.81 -1.63
CA LYS A 302 -21.61 -6.63 -0.25
C LYS A 302 -22.34 -7.87 0.32
N TRP A 303 -23.00 -8.67 -0.52
CA TRP A 303 -23.63 -9.93 -0.13
C TRP A 303 -22.60 -10.97 0.30
N GLU A 304 -21.56 -11.19 -0.51
CA GLU A 304 -20.45 -12.09 -0.17
C GLU A 304 -19.75 -11.64 1.12
N PHE A 305 -19.55 -10.33 1.32
CA PHE A 305 -19.03 -9.80 2.57
C PHE A 305 -19.92 -10.16 3.77
N ALA A 306 -21.23 -9.88 3.69
CA ALA A 306 -22.16 -10.15 4.77
C ALA A 306 -22.23 -11.66 5.10
N ALA A 307 -22.20 -12.52 4.08
CA ALA A 307 -22.13 -13.97 4.24
C ALA A 307 -20.83 -14.42 4.92
N ASN A 308 -19.67 -13.94 4.44
CA ASN A 308 -18.35 -14.23 5.03
C ASN A 308 -18.26 -13.74 6.48
N LEU A 309 -18.81 -12.55 6.77
CA LEU A 309 -18.84 -12.02 8.12
C LEU A 309 -19.70 -12.89 9.04
N ARG A 310 -20.91 -13.27 8.60
CA ARG A 310 -21.76 -14.19 9.37
C ARG A 310 -21.10 -15.54 9.60
N TRP A 311 -20.41 -16.07 8.59
CA TRP A 311 -19.63 -17.30 8.69
C TRP A 311 -18.53 -17.16 9.75
N ALA A 312 -17.70 -16.12 9.64
CA ALA A 312 -16.60 -15.87 10.56
C ALA A 312 -17.06 -15.64 12.00
N LEU A 313 -18.25 -15.06 12.21
CA LEU A 313 -18.81 -14.88 13.56
C LEU A 313 -19.32 -16.19 14.18
N THR A 314 -19.76 -17.15 13.36
CA THR A 314 -20.40 -18.41 13.82
C THR A 314 -19.46 -19.62 13.79
N HIS A 315 -18.28 -19.48 13.20
CA HIS A 315 -17.28 -20.54 13.07
C HIS A 315 -15.95 -20.13 13.72
N GLU A 316 -15.05 -21.09 13.87
CA GLU A 316 -13.68 -20.86 14.30
C GLU A 316 -12.71 -20.95 13.12
N PRO A 317 -11.63 -20.15 13.08
CA PRO A 317 -10.61 -20.24 12.05
C PRO A 317 -9.97 -21.62 12.00
N GLU A 318 -9.61 -22.08 10.80
CA GLU A 318 -8.87 -23.32 10.63
C GLU A 318 -7.45 -23.17 11.23
N PRO A 319 -6.99 -24.12 12.06
CA PRO A 319 -5.60 -24.13 12.52
C PRO A 319 -4.61 -24.12 11.35
N LEU A 320 -3.58 -23.26 11.43
CA LEU A 320 -2.53 -23.23 10.41
C LEU A 320 -1.75 -24.54 10.39
N THR A 321 -1.69 -25.19 9.23
CA THR A 321 -0.79 -26.34 9.03
C THR A 321 0.68 -25.88 9.07
N PRO A 322 1.64 -26.79 9.38
CA PRO A 322 3.06 -26.45 9.35
C PRO A 322 3.52 -25.89 8.00
N GLU A 323 2.95 -26.37 6.90
CA GLU A 323 3.26 -25.93 5.54
C GLU A 323 2.78 -24.51 5.30
N LEU A 324 1.53 -24.18 5.67
CA LEU A 324 1.01 -22.82 5.56
C LEU A 324 1.74 -21.87 6.50
N ALA A 325 2.02 -22.31 7.74
CA ALA A 325 2.79 -21.52 8.72
C ALA A 325 4.19 -21.16 8.18
N LYS A 326 4.82 -22.05 7.41
CA LYS A 326 6.12 -21.80 6.79
C LYS A 326 6.05 -20.65 5.78
N GLU A 327 4.97 -20.49 5.02
CA GLU A 327 4.85 -19.43 4.00
C GLU A 327 4.95 -18.01 4.58
N PHE A 328 4.62 -17.83 5.87
CA PHE A 328 4.74 -16.56 6.58
C PHE A 328 6.17 -16.23 7.03
N THR A 329 7.08 -17.20 7.06
CA THR A 329 8.43 -17.03 7.63
C THR A 329 9.34 -16.15 6.77
N TRP A 330 10.36 -15.56 7.38
CA TRP A 330 11.42 -14.83 6.66
C TRP A 330 12.26 -15.76 5.79
N GLU A 331 12.41 -17.02 6.18
CA GLU A 331 13.09 -18.05 5.42
C GLU A 331 12.34 -18.33 4.10
N ALA A 332 11.03 -18.57 4.16
CA ALA A 332 10.23 -18.76 2.95
C ALA A 332 10.17 -17.50 2.07
N ALA A 333 10.10 -16.32 2.68
CA ALA A 333 10.21 -15.04 1.96
C ALA A 333 11.55 -14.91 1.22
N THR A 334 12.65 -15.32 1.86
CA THR A 334 13.99 -15.36 1.26
C THR A 334 14.06 -16.36 0.12
N ASP A 335 13.46 -17.54 0.26
CA ASP A 335 13.37 -18.52 -0.84
C ASP A 335 12.60 -17.97 -2.04
N ARG A 336 11.48 -17.27 -1.81
CA ARG A 336 10.72 -16.57 -2.86
C ARG A 336 11.55 -15.46 -3.51
N LEU A 337 12.31 -14.69 -2.73
CA LEU A 337 13.23 -13.66 -3.23
C LEU A 337 14.32 -14.26 -4.12
N ILE A 338 15.01 -15.29 -3.66
CA ILE A 338 16.08 -15.96 -4.42
C ILE A 338 15.52 -16.49 -5.74
N ARG A 339 14.40 -17.23 -5.69
CA ARG A 339 13.75 -17.80 -6.88
C ARG A 339 13.33 -16.73 -7.88
N SER A 340 12.70 -15.67 -7.40
CA SER A 340 12.16 -14.58 -8.25
C SER A 340 13.25 -13.66 -8.78
N SER A 341 14.39 -13.58 -8.09
CA SER A 341 15.55 -12.82 -8.54
C SER A 341 16.27 -13.49 -9.71
N ALA A 342 16.09 -14.80 -9.90
CA ALA A 342 16.82 -15.55 -10.92
C ALA A 342 16.53 -15.05 -12.34
N ILE A 343 17.59 -14.98 -13.16
CA ILE A 343 17.50 -14.73 -14.60
C ILE A 343 17.94 -16.00 -15.32
N THR A 344 17.04 -16.58 -16.09
CA THR A 344 17.32 -17.74 -16.91
C THR A 344 18.27 -17.39 -18.06
N ARG A 345 19.04 -18.37 -18.54
CA ARG A 345 19.90 -18.20 -19.72
C ARG A 345 19.11 -17.72 -20.95
N ARG A 346 17.85 -18.12 -21.06
CA ARG A 346 16.94 -17.68 -22.13
C ARG A 346 16.63 -16.19 -22.01
N GLU A 347 16.18 -15.73 -20.85
CA GLU A 347 15.90 -14.30 -20.60
C GLU A 347 17.15 -13.43 -20.83
N ALA A 348 18.33 -13.89 -20.38
CA ALA A 348 19.58 -13.18 -20.61
C ALA A 348 19.92 -13.05 -22.10
N LYS A 349 19.73 -14.13 -22.89
CA LYS A 349 19.95 -14.13 -24.34
C LYS A 349 18.97 -13.25 -25.09
N GLU A 350 17.69 -13.29 -24.73
CA GLU A 350 16.66 -12.43 -25.32
C GLU A 350 16.98 -10.95 -25.09
N ARG A 351 17.40 -10.57 -23.87
CA ARG A 351 17.82 -9.19 -23.57
C ARG A 351 19.02 -8.74 -24.37
N TYR A 352 20.01 -9.62 -24.56
CA TYR A 352 21.18 -9.35 -25.39
C TYR A 352 20.77 -9.08 -26.84
N ASN A 353 19.95 -9.96 -27.42
CA ASN A 353 19.50 -9.87 -28.80
C ASN A 353 18.67 -8.60 -29.07
N LEU A 354 17.86 -8.16 -28.10
CA LEU A 354 17.04 -6.96 -28.21
C LEU A 354 17.84 -5.65 -28.05
N GLY A 355 19.15 -5.71 -27.78
CA GLY A 355 19.99 -4.52 -27.59
C GLY A 355 19.60 -3.64 -26.38
N LYS A 356 18.72 -4.14 -25.50
CA LYS A 356 18.13 -3.36 -24.39
C LYS A 356 19.17 -2.89 -23.37
N ALA A 357 20.29 -3.60 -23.24
CA ALA A 357 21.41 -3.18 -22.39
C ALA A 357 21.97 -1.80 -22.80
N LYS A 358 22.08 -1.51 -24.11
CA LYS A 358 22.56 -0.21 -24.60
C LYS A 358 21.58 0.92 -24.29
N LEU A 359 20.29 0.63 -24.33
CA LEU A 359 19.25 1.58 -23.95
C LEU A 359 19.36 1.93 -22.46
N ASP A 360 19.48 0.92 -21.61
CA ASP A 360 19.58 1.11 -20.16
C ASP A 360 20.83 1.92 -19.80
N GLU A 361 21.97 1.66 -20.46
CA GLU A 361 23.20 2.45 -20.29
C GLU A 361 23.03 3.91 -20.77
N ARG A 362 22.30 4.14 -21.86
CA ARG A 362 21.99 5.51 -22.34
C ARG A 362 21.11 6.26 -21.35
N ILE A 363 20.09 5.62 -20.79
CA ILE A 363 19.22 6.21 -19.77
C ILE A 363 20.06 6.55 -18.53
N ALA A 364 20.91 5.63 -18.07
CA ALA A 364 21.79 5.84 -16.93
C ALA A 364 22.79 6.99 -17.17
N TYR A 365 23.40 7.04 -18.35
CA TYR A 365 24.32 8.10 -18.76
C TYR A 365 23.63 9.46 -18.73
N PHE A 366 22.46 9.56 -19.36
CA PHE A 366 21.73 10.82 -19.47
C PHE A 366 21.19 11.30 -18.11
N HIS A 367 20.67 10.39 -17.29
CA HIS A 367 20.28 10.70 -15.92
C HIS A 367 21.46 11.24 -15.10
N ARG A 368 22.64 10.62 -15.21
CA ARG A 368 23.87 11.09 -14.56
C ARG A 368 24.30 12.46 -15.04
N GLU A 369 24.23 12.72 -16.35
CA GLU A 369 24.67 13.98 -16.93
C GLU A 369 23.78 15.15 -16.49
N LEU A 370 22.47 14.95 -16.46
CA LEU A 370 21.55 15.95 -15.94
C LEU A 370 21.71 16.18 -14.43
N GLY A 371 22.05 15.14 -13.67
CA GLY A 371 22.35 15.27 -12.24
C GLY A 371 23.64 16.04 -11.91
N LYS A 372 24.51 16.31 -12.89
CA LYS A 372 25.69 17.19 -12.72
C LYS A 372 25.32 18.68 -12.81
N HIS A 373 24.22 19.00 -13.49
CA HIS A 373 23.71 20.36 -13.56
C HIS A 373 22.62 20.54 -12.51
N ASP A 374 22.76 21.55 -11.64
CA ASP A 374 21.85 21.88 -10.53
C ASP A 374 20.38 22.17 -10.95
N ALA A 375 20.10 22.10 -12.25
CA ALA A 375 18.79 22.29 -12.86
C ALA A 375 17.76 21.24 -12.41
N LEU A 376 18.11 19.96 -12.32
CA LEU A 376 17.15 18.92 -11.91
C LEU A 376 16.80 19.05 -10.41
N ARG A 377 17.78 19.41 -9.57
CA ARG A 377 17.59 19.68 -8.13
C ARG A 377 16.65 20.86 -7.87
N ARG A 378 16.75 21.92 -8.69
CA ARG A 378 15.88 23.11 -8.62
C ARG A 378 14.48 22.87 -9.17
N VAL A 379 14.34 22.03 -10.19
CA VAL A 379 13.04 21.67 -10.78
C VAL A 379 12.29 20.63 -9.94
N LEU A 380 13.00 19.73 -9.24
CA LEU A 380 12.43 18.69 -8.37
C LEU A 380 12.41 19.04 -6.86
N GLY A 381 12.64 20.31 -6.50
CA GLY A 381 12.39 20.82 -5.15
C GLY A 381 13.39 20.44 -4.06
N GLY A 382 14.63 20.08 -4.39
CA GLY A 382 15.61 19.54 -3.45
C GLY A 382 16.65 20.51 -2.88
N GLY A 383 16.34 21.78 -2.58
CA GLY A 383 17.30 22.75 -2.00
C GLY A 383 17.15 22.93 -0.47
N PRO A 384 18.16 23.40 0.29
CA PRO A 384 18.07 23.60 1.75
C PRO A 384 17.01 24.63 2.22
N ALA A 385 16.36 25.32 1.28
CA ALA A 385 15.21 26.20 1.54
C ALA A 385 13.85 25.54 1.22
N SER A 386 13.81 24.23 0.92
CA SER A 386 12.58 23.54 0.49
C SER A 386 11.52 23.41 1.57
N ASN A 387 11.86 23.56 2.86
CA ASN A 387 10.87 23.48 3.94
C ASN A 387 10.18 24.82 4.20
N GLN A 388 10.84 25.94 3.90
CA GLN A 388 10.27 27.28 4.09
C GLN A 388 9.45 27.70 2.87
N VAL A 389 9.93 27.37 1.68
CA VAL A 389 9.24 27.65 0.40
C VAL A 389 7.99 26.78 0.22
N ARG A 390 8.01 25.51 0.65
CA ARG A 390 6.86 24.59 0.51
C ARG A 390 5.70 24.97 1.44
N TYR A 391 6.01 25.47 2.63
CA TYR A 391 5.03 26.01 3.59
C TYR A 391 4.48 27.39 3.17
N GLU A 392 5.30 28.22 2.53
CA GLU A 392 4.87 29.54 2.02
C GLU A 392 4.09 29.47 0.70
N LEU A 393 4.39 28.49 -0.18
CA LEU A 393 3.68 28.28 -1.45
C LEU A 393 2.27 27.68 -1.27
N GLU A 394 2.07 26.78 -0.29
CA GLU A 394 0.74 26.27 0.10
C GLU A 394 -0.17 27.41 0.58
N ARG A 395 0.42 28.43 1.23
CA ARG A 395 -0.32 29.58 1.75
C ARG A 395 -0.70 30.61 0.67
N GLN A 396 -0.07 30.56 -0.51
CA GLN A 396 -0.28 31.51 -1.61
C GLN A 396 -0.93 30.90 -2.87
N GLY A 397 -1.20 29.59 -2.90
CA GLY A 397 -1.96 28.94 -3.98
C GLY A 397 -1.24 28.80 -5.32
N LEU A 398 0.10 28.75 -5.34
CA LEU A 398 0.93 28.82 -6.56
C LEU A 398 1.79 27.56 -6.83
N ASP A 399 1.29 26.34 -6.57
CA ASP A 399 2.06 25.09 -6.79
C ASP A 399 1.94 24.48 -8.21
N GLN A 400 1.21 25.12 -9.13
CA GLN A 400 0.97 24.55 -10.48
C GLN A 400 2.21 24.58 -11.41
N GLY A 401 3.14 25.52 -11.20
CA GLY A 401 4.21 25.82 -12.18
C GLY A 401 5.39 24.83 -12.23
N ASN A 402 5.64 24.05 -11.17
CA ASN A 402 6.79 23.12 -11.14
C ASN A 402 6.50 21.76 -11.78
N SER A 403 5.25 21.28 -11.67
CA SER A 403 4.80 20.03 -12.27
C SER A 403 4.84 20.07 -13.80
N GLU A 404 4.31 21.15 -14.41
CA GLU A 404 4.33 21.32 -15.87
C GLU A 404 5.75 21.45 -16.40
N LYS A 405 6.63 22.17 -15.70
CA LYS A 405 8.06 22.30 -16.07
C LYS A 405 8.78 20.96 -16.03
N PHE A 406 8.49 20.10 -15.06
CA PHE A 406 9.07 18.76 -15.00
C PHE A 406 8.55 17.85 -16.13
N ALA A 407 7.24 17.83 -16.39
CA ALA A 407 6.64 17.09 -17.49
C ALA A 407 7.12 17.57 -18.87
N MET A 408 7.38 18.86 -19.01
CA MET A 408 7.96 19.51 -20.20
C MET A 408 9.48 19.41 -20.29
N SER A 409 10.16 18.86 -19.27
CA SER A 409 11.62 18.81 -19.22
C SER A 409 12.18 18.04 -20.41
N SER A 410 13.34 18.47 -20.88
CA SER A 410 14.10 17.76 -21.92
C SER A 410 14.34 16.31 -21.54
N PHE A 411 14.40 16.02 -20.23
CA PHE A 411 14.54 14.66 -19.73
C PHE A 411 13.33 13.77 -19.99
N VAL A 412 12.15 14.20 -19.53
CA VAL A 412 10.90 13.45 -19.73
C VAL A 412 10.59 13.33 -21.22
N LYS A 413 10.86 14.37 -22.02
CA LYS A 413 10.72 14.33 -23.49
C LYS A 413 11.69 13.34 -24.15
N ALA A 414 12.96 13.32 -23.75
CA ALA A 414 13.97 12.40 -24.29
C ALA A 414 13.68 10.94 -23.92
N ILE A 415 13.16 10.69 -22.72
CA ILE A 415 12.72 9.35 -22.34
C ILE A 415 11.48 8.95 -23.14
N LYS A 416 10.46 9.81 -23.20
CA LYS A 416 9.25 9.54 -23.99
C LYS A 416 9.57 9.23 -25.45
N SER A 417 10.45 9.99 -26.10
CA SER A 417 10.85 9.71 -27.49
C SER A 417 11.57 8.37 -27.63
N THR A 418 12.41 8.01 -26.65
CA THR A 418 13.12 6.73 -26.64
C THR A 418 12.18 5.54 -26.40
N PHE A 419 11.14 5.70 -25.59
CA PHE A 419 10.10 4.69 -25.37
C PHE A 419 9.17 4.55 -26.59
N ILE A 420 8.74 5.66 -27.20
CA ILE A 420 7.84 5.67 -28.37
C ILE A 420 8.50 5.02 -29.59
N SER A 421 9.78 5.28 -29.83
CA SER A 421 10.53 4.69 -30.96
C SER A 421 10.58 3.16 -30.93
N ASN A 422 10.42 2.52 -29.75
CA ASN A 422 10.51 1.06 -29.59
C ASN A 422 9.15 0.34 -29.62
N ASN A 423 8.06 1.02 -29.27
CA ASN A 423 6.71 0.44 -29.42
C ASN A 423 6.35 0.24 -30.90
N HIS A 424 6.84 1.10 -31.80
CA HIS A 424 6.68 0.91 -33.25
C HIS A 424 7.47 -0.30 -33.80
N HIS A 425 8.62 -0.65 -33.22
CA HIS A 425 9.35 -1.86 -33.62
C HIS A 425 8.72 -3.16 -33.09
N SER A 426 8.03 -3.10 -31.96
CA SER A 426 7.35 -4.26 -31.37
C SER A 426 6.07 -4.62 -32.14
N GLN A 427 5.33 -3.63 -32.67
CA GLN A 427 4.16 -3.87 -33.53
C GLN A 427 4.51 -4.30 -34.96
N ALA A 428 5.68 -3.90 -35.48
CA ALA A 428 6.14 -4.33 -36.81
C ALA A 428 6.55 -5.83 -36.84
N ALA A 429 6.98 -6.38 -35.70
CA ALA A 429 7.37 -7.79 -35.59
C ALA A 429 6.17 -8.76 -35.50
N SER A 430 4.98 -8.31 -35.08
CA SER A 430 3.77 -9.15 -35.02
C SER A 430 2.99 -9.20 -36.34
N LEU A 431 3.31 -8.35 -37.32
CA LEU A 431 2.60 -8.23 -38.60
C LEU A 431 3.31 -8.91 -39.78
N SER A 432 4.48 -9.52 -39.59
CA SER A 432 5.27 -10.18 -40.66
C SER A 432 5.30 -11.72 -40.59
N GLY A 433 4.49 -12.33 -39.72
CA GLY A 433 4.47 -13.79 -39.48
C GLY A 433 3.37 -14.59 -40.18
N GLY A 434 2.73 -14.07 -41.24
CA GLY A 434 1.63 -14.76 -41.91
C GLY A 434 1.65 -14.56 -43.42
N SER A 435 2.36 -15.44 -44.13
CA SER A 435 2.05 -15.91 -45.50
C SER A 435 3.31 -16.54 -46.13
N ALA A 436 3.38 -17.87 -46.13
CA ALA A 436 3.96 -18.65 -47.22
C ALA A 436 3.39 -20.08 -47.14
N ALA A 437 3.06 -20.59 -48.32
CA ALA A 437 2.23 -21.76 -48.61
C ALA A 437 2.76 -23.11 -48.09
#